data_AF-A0AA38PND4-F1
#
_entry.id   AF-A0AA38PND4-F1
#
_cell.length_a   1.000
_cell.length_b   1.000
_cell.length_c   1.000
_cell.angle_alpha   90.00
_cell.angle_beta   90.00
_cell.angle_gamma   90.00
#
_symmetry.space_group_name_H-M   'P 1'
#
loop_
_entity.id
_entity.type
_entity.pdbx_description
1 polymer ?
#
loop_
_entity_poly.entity_id
_entity_poly.type
_entity_poly.pdbx_seq_one_letter_code
_entity_poly.pdbx_strand_id
1 'polypeptide(L)'
;KKINQMNTWTTEVIPKLVHPYLRLLRETQNLQQEGVPAITECICLGSVHSLLVLVVHFDYLEQISLSICACRSAAVQLVEQGFFPCAPLQPSLAVDIRLLDFATRLFLKISPNNTAISNTLTEFLEARGYQMKGEDPLRRRFGNALQWFNSLQ
;
A
#
# COMPACT_ATOMS: atom_id res chain seq x y z
N LYS A 1 -19.85 -9.11 0.53
CA LYS A 1 -18.39 -8.99 0.78
C LYS A 1 -17.75 -7.80 0.06
N LYS A 2 -17.89 -7.65 -1.27
CA LYS A 2 -17.29 -6.52 -2.04
C LYS A 2 -17.88 -5.14 -1.68
N ILE A 3 -19.20 -5.04 -1.49
CA ILE A 3 -19.89 -3.82 -1.04
C ILE A 3 -19.42 -3.39 0.35
N ASN A 4 -19.32 -4.33 1.29
CA ASN A 4 -18.83 -4.02 2.64
C ASN A 4 -17.39 -3.50 2.62
N GLN A 5 -16.50 -4.08 1.80
CA GLN A 5 -15.14 -3.57 1.67
C GLN A 5 -15.12 -2.17 1.05
N MET A 6 -15.93 -1.91 0.02
CA MET A 6 -16.02 -0.60 -0.60
C MET A 6 -16.50 0.47 0.39
N ASN A 7 -17.50 0.14 1.20
CA ASN A 7 -17.97 1.02 2.27
C ASN A 7 -16.84 1.29 3.28
N THR A 8 -16.16 0.25 3.78
CA THR A 8 -15.03 0.43 4.73
C THR A 8 -13.93 1.32 4.16
N TRP A 9 -13.58 1.18 2.88
CA TRP A 9 -12.62 2.06 2.24
C TRP A 9 -13.06 3.52 2.26
N THR A 10 -14.26 3.81 1.78
CA THR A 10 -14.76 5.17 1.64
C THR A 10 -15.07 5.84 2.97
N THR A 11 -15.68 5.12 3.92
CA THR A 11 -16.19 5.72 5.17
C THR A 11 -15.18 5.71 6.31
N GLU A 12 -14.26 4.74 6.34
CA GLU A 12 -13.37 4.54 7.49
C GLU A 12 -11.89 4.70 7.15
N VAL A 13 -11.42 4.08 6.06
CA VAL A 13 -9.97 4.00 5.78
C VAL A 13 -9.47 5.28 5.12
N ILE A 14 -9.99 5.64 3.94
CA ILE A 14 -9.50 6.79 3.17
C ILE A 14 -9.49 8.09 4.01
N PRO A 15 -10.57 8.47 4.73
CA PRO A 15 -10.55 9.67 5.55
C PRO A 15 -9.43 9.69 6.60
N LYS A 16 -9.07 8.53 7.15
CA LYS A 16 -7.98 8.40 8.14
C LYS A 16 -6.59 8.44 7.50
N LEU A 17 -6.46 8.18 6.19
CA LEU A 17 -5.19 8.17 5.47
C LEU A 17 -4.78 9.54 4.94
N VAL A 18 -5.71 10.50 4.80
CA VAL A 18 -5.42 11.84 4.26
C VAL A 18 -4.31 12.54 5.04
N HIS A 19 -4.43 12.63 6.37
CA HIS A 19 -3.43 13.30 7.21
C HIS A 19 -2.06 12.59 7.19
N PRO A 20 -1.98 11.26 7.40
CA PRO A 20 -0.74 10.51 7.22
C PRO A 20 -0.07 10.74 5.87
N TYR A 21 -0.85 10.74 4.78
CA TYR A 21 -0.34 10.94 3.43
C TYR A 21 0.22 12.35 3.23
N LEU A 22 -0.50 13.39 3.65
CA LEU A 22 -0.02 14.76 3.57
C LEU A 22 1.25 14.99 4.41
N ARG A 23 1.35 14.35 5.58
CA ARG A 23 2.57 14.38 6.40
C ARG A 23 3.73 13.72 5.67
N LEU A 24 3.52 12.53 5.11
CA LEU A 24 4.52 11.82 4.32
C LEU A 24 5.03 12.70 3.17
N LEU A 25 4.14 13.33 2.40
CA LEU A 25 4.52 14.23 1.31
C LEU A 25 5.39 15.40 1.79
N ARG A 26 5.02 16.00 2.93
CA ARG A 26 5.80 17.09 3.51
C ARG A 26 7.21 16.65 3.91
N GLU A 27 7.32 15.51 4.59
CA GLU A 27 8.59 15.01 5.12
C GLU A 27 9.54 14.51 4.02
N THR A 28 8.97 13.92 2.96
CA THR A 28 9.72 13.35 1.83
C THR A 28 9.97 14.33 0.68
N GLN A 29 9.60 15.61 0.84
CA GLN A 29 9.63 16.62 -0.22
C GLN A 29 8.90 16.15 -1.49
N ASN A 30 7.64 15.75 -1.34
CA ASN A 30 6.81 15.16 -2.38
C ASN A 30 7.41 13.85 -2.94
N LEU A 31 7.75 12.91 -2.06
CA LEU A 31 8.28 11.58 -2.39
C LEU A 31 9.64 11.59 -3.11
N GLN A 32 10.36 12.73 -3.10
CA GLN A 32 11.71 12.82 -3.66
C GLN A 32 12.74 12.07 -2.80
N GLN A 33 12.52 12.05 -1.50
CA GLN A 33 13.36 11.35 -0.53
C GLN A 33 12.60 10.18 0.07
N GLU A 34 13.34 9.18 0.53
CA GLU A 34 12.75 8.11 1.33
C GLU A 34 12.30 8.66 2.67
N GLY A 35 11.07 8.33 3.05
CA GLY A 35 10.56 8.67 4.37
C GLY A 35 11.35 7.91 5.43
N VAL A 36 11.69 8.58 6.53
CA VAL A 36 12.19 7.86 7.70
C VAL A 36 11.00 7.10 8.29
N PRO A 37 11.06 5.77 8.43
CA PRO A 37 9.93 5.03 8.98
C PRO A 37 9.67 5.49 10.42
N ALA A 38 8.55 6.18 10.61
CA ALA A 38 8.07 6.61 11.92
C ALA A 38 7.53 5.38 12.67
N ILE A 39 8.44 4.61 13.27
CA ILE A 39 8.08 3.50 14.17
C ILE A 39 7.71 4.11 15.52
N THR A 40 6.48 4.61 15.60
CA THR A 40 5.92 5.08 16.87
C THR A 40 5.10 3.95 17.49
N GLU A 41 5.66 3.26 18.47
CA GLU A 41 4.91 2.27 19.25
C GLU A 41 3.76 2.97 19.98
N CYS A 42 2.57 2.37 19.90
CA CYS A 42 1.41 2.90 20.60
C CYS A 42 1.46 2.45 22.07
N ILE A 43 1.35 3.39 23.01
CA ILE A 43 1.35 3.12 24.47
C ILE A 43 -0.07 2.81 24.98
N CYS A 44 -0.98 2.38 24.10
CA CYS A 44 -2.35 2.08 24.53
C CYS A 44 -2.37 0.80 25.38
N LEU A 45 -3.25 0.77 26.40
CA LEU A 45 -3.52 -0.43 27.21
C LEU A 45 -4.32 -1.51 26.47
N GLY A 46 -4.57 -1.33 25.16
CA GLY A 46 -5.35 -2.24 24.34
C GLY A 46 -4.54 -3.43 23.83
N SER A 47 -5.24 -4.43 23.30
CA SER A 47 -4.61 -5.60 22.67
C SER A 47 -3.80 -5.17 21.44
N VAL A 48 -2.50 -5.44 21.48
CA VAL A 48 -1.59 -5.26 20.35
C VAL A 48 -1.47 -6.59 19.60
N HIS A 49 -1.62 -6.55 18.29
CA HIS A 49 -1.45 -7.71 17.41
C HIS A 49 -0.30 -7.45 16.43
N SER A 50 0.49 -8.48 16.16
CA SER A 50 1.48 -8.43 15.08
C SER A 50 0.81 -8.83 13.76
N LEU A 51 1.02 -8.05 12.71
CA LEU A 51 0.57 -8.32 11.35
C LEU A 51 1.76 -8.34 10.40
N LEU A 52 1.95 -9.44 9.69
CA LEU A 52 2.97 -9.55 8.65
C LEU A 52 2.40 -9.09 7.31
N VAL A 53 3.11 -8.18 6.64
CA VAL A 53 2.71 -7.60 5.35
C VAL A 53 3.86 -7.76 4.37
N LEU A 54 3.57 -8.30 3.18
CA LEU A 54 4.51 -8.29 2.08
C LEU A 54 4.42 -6.92 1.38
N VAL A 55 5.53 -6.20 1.27
CA VAL A 55 5.59 -4.91 0.56
C VAL A 55 6.24 -5.09 -0.80
N VAL A 56 5.63 -4.45 -1.80
CA VAL A 56 6.12 -4.42 -3.18
C VAL A 56 6.83 -3.09 -3.41
N HIS A 57 8.16 -3.13 -3.44
CA HIS A 57 8.98 -2.00 -3.89
C HIS A 57 9.11 -1.99 -5.41
N PHE A 58 9.81 -1.01 -5.96
CA PHE A 58 10.07 -0.95 -7.40
C PHE A 58 10.83 -2.17 -7.90
N ASP A 59 11.85 -2.60 -7.16
CA ASP A 59 12.86 -3.55 -7.60
C ASP A 59 13.03 -4.79 -6.71
N TYR A 60 12.34 -4.85 -5.58
CA TYR A 60 12.36 -6.00 -4.69
C TYR A 60 11.05 -6.19 -3.90
N LEU A 61 10.94 -7.34 -3.24
CA LEU A 61 9.93 -7.62 -2.24
C LEU A 61 10.56 -7.69 -0.85
N GLU A 62 9.84 -7.22 0.14
CA GLU A 62 10.25 -7.27 1.54
C GLU A 62 9.05 -7.67 2.41
N GLN A 63 9.31 -8.34 3.53
CA GLN A 63 8.26 -8.67 4.51
C GLN A 63 8.49 -7.82 5.76
N ILE A 64 7.49 -7.00 6.10
CA ILE A 64 7.52 -6.15 7.29
C ILE A 64 6.52 -6.66 8.34
N SER A 65 6.79 -6.34 9.61
CA SER A 65 5.90 -6.63 10.73
C SER A 65 5.35 -5.33 11.31
N LEU A 66 4.02 -5.25 11.46
CA LEU A 66 3.31 -4.11 12.04
C LEU A 66 2.73 -4.49 13.39
N SER A 67 2.86 -3.60 14.37
CA SER A 67 2.18 -3.71 15.66
C SER A 67 0.85 -2.93 15.60
N ILE A 68 -0.25 -3.62 15.32
CA ILE A 68 -1.57 -3.01 15.15
C ILE A 68 -2.38 -3.02 16.45
N CYS A 69 -3.13 -1.94 16.69
CA CYS A 69 -4.07 -1.82 17.80
C CYS A 69 -5.28 -1.01 17.35
N ALA A 70 -6.30 -0.88 18.21
CA ALA A 70 -7.49 -0.08 17.91
C ALA A 70 -7.16 1.41 17.61
N CYS A 71 -6.09 1.95 18.19
CA CYS A 71 -5.66 3.32 18.00
C CYS A 71 -4.86 3.55 16.71
N ARG A 72 -4.14 2.52 16.23
CA ARG A 72 -3.21 2.63 15.10
C ARG A 72 -3.41 1.45 14.14
N SER A 73 -4.22 1.67 13.10
CA SER A 73 -4.56 0.64 12.12
C SER A 73 -3.39 0.32 11.19
N ALA A 74 -3.38 -0.89 10.60
CA ALA A 74 -2.38 -1.30 9.61
C ALA A 74 -2.26 -0.28 8.46
N ALA A 75 -3.40 0.21 7.96
CA ALA A 75 -3.44 1.12 6.83
C ALA A 75 -2.74 2.46 7.12
N VAL A 76 -2.95 3.03 8.32
CA VAL A 76 -2.28 4.27 8.72
C VAL A 76 -0.78 4.05 8.83
N GLN A 77 -0.35 2.98 9.51
CA GLN A 77 1.07 2.66 9.68
C GLN A 77 1.78 2.46 8.34
N LEU A 78 1.14 1.77 7.40
CA LEU A 78 1.68 1.56 6.06
C LEU A 78 1.89 2.89 5.33
N VAL A 79 0.90 3.79 5.34
CA VAL A 79 1.01 5.09 4.65
C VAL A 79 2.07 5.98 5.30
N GLU A 80 2.17 5.97 6.63
CA GLU A 80 3.25 6.66 7.35
C GLU A 80 4.64 6.12 6.96
N GLN A 81 4.74 4.85 6.55
CA GLN A 81 5.97 4.22 6.05
C GLN A 81 6.17 4.34 4.53
N GLY A 82 5.27 5.01 3.81
CA GLY A 82 5.37 5.17 2.35
C GLY A 82 4.74 4.05 1.52
N PHE A 83 3.96 3.16 2.14
CA PHE A 83 3.26 2.06 1.47
C PHE A 83 1.74 2.25 1.48
N PHE A 84 1.08 1.82 0.42
CA PHE A 84 -0.37 1.81 0.35
C PHE A 84 -0.92 0.37 0.49
N PRO A 85 -1.86 0.11 1.41
CA PRO A 85 -2.41 -1.23 1.61
C PRO A 85 -3.27 -1.71 0.43
N CYS A 86 -3.18 -2.99 0.07
CA CYS A 86 -4.08 -3.60 -0.92
C CYS A 86 -5.45 -4.01 -0.33
N ALA A 87 -5.64 -3.94 0.99
CA ALA A 87 -6.89 -4.26 1.68
C ALA A 87 -7.11 -3.36 2.91
N PRO A 88 -8.36 -3.07 3.29
CA PRO A 88 -8.66 -1.97 4.22
C PRO A 88 -8.32 -2.24 5.69
N LEU A 89 -8.46 -3.49 6.16
CA LEU A 89 -8.37 -3.84 7.58
C LEU A 89 -7.13 -4.69 7.91
N GLN A 90 -6.95 -5.80 7.19
CA GLN A 90 -5.84 -6.75 7.38
C GLN A 90 -5.13 -6.97 6.04
N PRO A 91 -4.33 -5.99 5.57
CA PRO A 91 -3.56 -6.14 4.35
C PRO A 91 -2.49 -7.23 4.52
N SER A 92 -2.48 -8.21 3.63
CA SER A 92 -1.36 -9.14 3.48
C SER A 92 -0.31 -8.64 2.47
N LEU A 93 -0.69 -7.66 1.64
CA LEU A 93 0.15 -7.03 0.64
C LEU A 93 -0.04 -5.50 0.70
N ALA A 94 1.04 -4.76 0.53
CA ALA A 94 1.04 -3.32 0.29
C ALA A 94 2.02 -2.98 -0.84
N VAL A 95 1.84 -1.81 -1.47
CA VAL A 95 2.64 -1.37 -2.62
C VAL A 95 3.28 -0.03 -2.28
N ASP A 96 4.54 0.19 -2.67
CA ASP A 96 5.21 1.49 -2.55
C ASP A 96 4.36 2.58 -3.23
N ILE A 97 4.10 3.67 -2.50
CA ILE A 97 3.33 4.82 -2.98
C ILE A 97 3.99 5.46 -4.21
N ARG A 98 5.32 5.46 -4.30
CA ARG A 98 6.06 5.95 -5.47
C ARG A 98 5.77 5.10 -6.72
N LEU A 99 5.63 3.78 -6.55
CA LEU A 99 5.28 2.87 -7.63
C LEU A 99 3.82 3.09 -8.09
N LEU A 100 2.91 3.34 -7.15
CA LEU A 100 1.54 3.71 -7.46
C LEU A 100 1.46 5.07 -8.18
N ASP A 101 2.18 6.09 -7.72
CA ASP A 101 2.23 7.41 -8.37
C ASP A 101 2.79 7.31 -9.80
N PHE A 102 3.83 6.50 -10.01
CA PHE A 102 4.35 6.20 -11.34
C PHE A 102 3.28 5.55 -12.24
N ALA A 103 2.57 4.54 -11.74
CA ALA A 103 1.51 3.87 -12.49
C ALA A 103 0.34 4.80 -12.83
N THR A 104 -0.08 5.64 -11.89
CA THR A 104 -1.11 6.67 -12.12
C THR A 104 -0.69 7.63 -13.23
N ARG A 105 0.54 8.14 -13.20
CA ARG A 105 1.07 9.02 -14.25
C ARG A 105 1.23 8.31 -15.59
N LEU A 106 1.58 7.04 -15.58
CA LEU A 106 1.66 6.23 -16.80
C LEU A 106 0.29 6.13 -17.47
N PHE A 107 -0.78 5.86 -16.70
CA PHE A 107 -2.14 5.78 -17.23
C PHE A 107 -2.74 7.10 -17.72
N LEU A 108 -2.12 8.25 -17.43
CA LEU A 108 -2.47 9.50 -18.10
C LEU A 108 -1.90 9.58 -19.53
N LYS A 109 -0.91 8.74 -19.85
CA LYS A 109 -0.19 8.72 -21.14
C LYS A 109 -0.53 7.52 -22.01
N ILE A 110 -1.12 6.47 -21.42
CA ILE A 110 -1.55 5.25 -22.11
C ILE A 110 -2.95 4.84 -21.65
N SER A 111 -3.65 4.02 -22.43
CA SER A 111 -4.92 3.44 -22.00
C SER A 111 -4.71 2.64 -20.69
N PRO A 112 -5.52 2.85 -19.64
CA PRO A 112 -5.35 2.18 -18.35
C PRO A 112 -5.39 0.66 -18.49
N ASN A 113 -4.26 0.00 -18.26
CA ASN A 113 -4.13 -1.44 -18.34
C ASN A 113 -3.46 -2.01 -17.09
N ASN A 114 -4.28 -2.21 -16.05
CA ASN A 114 -3.85 -2.84 -14.80
C ASN A 114 -3.22 -4.21 -15.02
N THR A 115 -3.73 -4.98 -15.98
CA THR A 115 -3.19 -6.31 -16.32
C THR A 115 -1.76 -6.19 -16.84
N ALA A 116 -1.51 -5.30 -17.80
CA ALA A 116 -0.16 -5.09 -18.34
C ALA A 116 0.83 -4.70 -17.24
N ILE A 117 0.53 -3.68 -16.43
CA ILE A 117 1.44 -3.25 -15.35
C ILE A 117 1.68 -4.37 -14.34
N SER A 118 0.62 -5.04 -13.87
CA SER A 118 0.77 -6.09 -12.86
C SER A 118 1.53 -7.31 -13.38
N ASN A 119 1.37 -7.68 -14.65
CA ASN A 119 2.13 -8.74 -15.29
C ASN A 119 3.60 -8.32 -15.45
N THR A 120 3.86 -7.12 -15.96
CA THR A 120 5.22 -6.58 -16.07
C THR A 120 5.92 -6.53 -14.72
N LEU A 121 5.25 -6.08 -13.66
CA LEU A 121 5.82 -6.09 -12.31
C LEU A 121 6.10 -7.50 -11.80
N THR A 122 5.20 -8.45 -12.08
CA THR A 122 5.40 -9.85 -11.70
C THR A 122 6.61 -10.44 -12.42
N GLU A 123 6.68 -10.33 -13.75
CA GLU A 123 7.80 -10.79 -14.57
C GLU A 123 9.13 -10.13 -14.15
N PHE A 124 9.10 -8.83 -13.88
CA PHE A 124 10.28 -8.06 -13.45
C PHE A 124 10.83 -8.50 -12.08
N LEU A 125 9.95 -8.86 -11.16
CA LEU A 125 10.32 -9.36 -9.82
C LEU A 125 10.76 -10.84 -9.88
N GLU A 126 10.10 -11.66 -10.70
CA GLU A 126 10.50 -13.05 -10.96
C GLU A 126 11.90 -13.15 -11.56
N ALA A 127 12.24 -12.27 -12.51
CA ALA A 127 13.58 -12.18 -13.08
C ALA A 127 14.68 -11.87 -12.04
N ARG A 128 14.30 -11.34 -10.87
CA ARG A 128 15.21 -11.07 -9.73
C ARG A 128 15.17 -12.17 -8.66
N GLY A 129 14.49 -13.27 -8.92
CA GLY A 129 14.40 -14.41 -7.99
C GLY A 129 13.24 -14.34 -6.99
N TYR A 130 12.36 -13.34 -7.09
CA TYR A 130 11.18 -13.27 -6.23
C TYR A 130 10.03 -14.09 -6.83
N GLN A 131 9.69 -15.21 -6.18
CA GLN A 131 8.56 -16.04 -6.62
C GLN A 131 7.27 -15.68 -5.86
N MET A 132 6.29 -15.17 -6.59
CA MET A 132 4.94 -14.94 -6.05
C MET A 132 4.04 -16.14 -6.32
N LYS A 133 3.55 -16.78 -5.26
CA LYS A 133 2.69 -17.97 -5.37
C LYS A 133 1.27 -17.59 -5.82
N GLY A 134 0.72 -18.33 -6.78
CA GLY A 134 -0.68 -18.26 -7.22
C GLY A 134 -0.87 -17.74 -8.65
N GLU A 135 -2.09 -17.89 -9.18
CA GLU A 135 -2.48 -17.34 -10.48
C GLU A 135 -2.77 -15.83 -10.34
N ASP A 136 -2.19 -15.00 -11.22
CA ASP A 136 -2.31 -13.53 -11.20
C ASP A 136 -2.01 -12.89 -9.83
N PRO A 137 -0.80 -13.09 -9.27
CA PRO A 137 -0.53 -12.71 -7.89
C PRO A 137 -0.76 -11.21 -7.65
N LEU A 138 -0.37 -10.33 -8.58
CA LEU A 138 -0.47 -8.89 -8.36
C LEU A 138 -1.72 -8.24 -8.94
N ARG A 139 -2.31 -8.76 -10.02
CA ARG A 139 -3.31 -8.03 -10.81
C ARG A 139 -4.47 -7.44 -10.00
N ARG A 140 -5.13 -8.27 -9.18
CA ARG A 140 -6.26 -7.82 -8.36
C ARG A 140 -5.83 -6.92 -7.21
N ARG A 141 -4.70 -7.23 -6.56
CA ARG A 141 -4.22 -6.52 -5.37
C ARG A 141 -3.67 -5.14 -5.72
N PHE A 142 -2.86 -5.08 -6.78
CA PHE A 142 -2.34 -3.85 -7.36
C PHE A 142 -3.46 -2.95 -7.87
N GLY A 143 -4.41 -3.48 -8.66
CA GLY A 143 -5.53 -2.70 -9.16
C GLY A 143 -6.39 -2.09 -8.04
N ASN A 144 -6.60 -2.82 -6.94
CA ASN A 144 -7.31 -2.31 -5.78
C ASN A 144 -6.53 -1.21 -5.06
N ALA A 145 -5.23 -1.42 -4.81
CA ALA A 145 -4.37 -0.39 -4.21
C ALA A 145 -4.36 0.88 -5.05
N LEU A 146 -4.19 0.77 -6.38
CA LEU A 146 -4.17 1.89 -7.30
C LEU A 146 -5.49 2.66 -7.32
N GLN A 147 -6.63 1.97 -7.36
CA GLN A 147 -7.95 2.61 -7.32
C GLN A 147 -8.12 3.49 -6.07
N TRP A 148 -7.78 2.95 -4.91
CA TRP A 148 -7.97 3.64 -3.63
C TRP A 148 -6.90 4.70 -3.38
N PHE A 149 -5.69 4.49 -3.87
CA PHE A 149 -4.65 5.52 -3.89
C PHE A 149 -5.08 6.72 -4.73
N ASN A 150 -5.64 6.50 -5.92
CA ASN A 150 -6.19 7.59 -6.75
C ASN A 150 -7.37 8.31 -6.10
N SER A 151 -8.05 7.68 -5.13
CA SER A 151 -9.12 8.32 -4.36
C SER A 151 -8.58 9.10 -3.15
N LEU A 152 -7.31 8.91 -2.80
CA LEU A 152 -6.62 9.61 -1.71
C LEU A 152 -5.91 10.89 -2.17
N GLN A 153 -5.52 10.95 -3.46
CA GLN A 153 -4.93 12.13 -4.11
C GLN A 153 -5.98 13.23 -4.34
#